data_AF-A0A0S8H9Z5-F1
#
_entry.id   AF-A0A0S8H9Z5-F1
#
_cell.length_a   1.000
_cell.length_b   1.000
_cell.length_c   1.000
_cell.angle_alpha   90.00
_cell.angle_beta   90.00
_cell.angle_gamma   90.00
#
_symmetry.space_group_name_H-M   'P 1'
#
loop_
_entity.id
_entity.type
_entity.pdbx_description
1 polymer ?
#
loop_
_entity_poly.entity_id
_entity_poly.type
_entity_poly.pdbx_seq_one_letter_code
_entity_poly.pdbx_strand_id
1 'polypeptide(L)'
;MEGDEELEPLPVEAEAKAAGQTSSKIHAFGAAAAAGPQQRKFTRALNLTGAGATRVRVFHSKITVAAIEHMIDQINEWLDGGELEVKYVNQVVGVVEGKKPEPNLIITVWY
;
A
#
# COMPACT_ATOMS: atom_id res chain seq x y z
N MET A 1 49.63 -53.24 -0.05
CA MET A 1 50.11 -53.01 1.33
C MET A 1 50.53 -51.55 1.37
N GLU A 2 49.53 -50.70 1.50
CA GLU A 2 49.61 -49.25 1.71
C GLU A 2 48.90 -49.08 3.06
N GLY A 3 49.52 -48.67 4.16
CA GLY A 3 50.48 -47.59 4.33
C GLY A 3 49.83 -46.63 5.31
N ASP A 4 49.74 -47.05 6.58
CA ASP A 4 49.27 -46.25 7.71
C ASP A 4 50.17 -45.02 7.89
N GLU A 5 49.61 -43.82 7.74
CA GLU A 5 50.08 -42.62 8.42
C GLU A 5 48.87 -41.85 8.96
N GLU A 6 48.56 -42.16 10.21
CA GLU A 6 47.69 -41.42 11.11
C GLU A 6 48.36 -40.04 11.38
N LEU A 7 47.78 -38.96 10.88
CA LEU A 7 48.21 -37.59 11.20
C LEU A 7 47.20 -36.91 12.12
N GLU A 8 47.69 -36.60 13.32
CA GLU A 8 46.99 -36.00 14.46
C GLU A 8 46.44 -34.59 14.17
N PRO A 9 45.37 -34.16 14.88
CA PRO A 9 44.67 -32.90 14.62
C PRO A 9 45.50 -31.67 15.05
N LEU A 10 45.71 -30.74 14.12
CA LEU A 10 46.35 -29.46 14.43
C LEU A 10 45.43 -28.55 15.26
N PRO A 11 45.97 -27.85 16.28
CA PRO A 11 45.19 -27.04 17.21
C PRO A 11 44.71 -25.74 16.56
N VAL A 12 43.46 -25.41 16.91
CA VAL A 12 42.79 -24.14 16.61
C VAL A 12 43.38 -23.02 17.47
N GLU A 13 44.13 -22.11 16.87
CA GLU A 13 44.43 -20.80 17.46
C GLU A 13 43.65 -19.70 16.75
N ALA A 14 42.87 -18.99 17.56
CA ALA A 14 41.92 -17.97 17.17
C ALA A 14 42.62 -16.63 16.93
N GLU A 15 42.45 -16.07 15.73
CA GLU A 15 42.60 -14.63 15.51
C GLU A 15 41.25 -14.05 15.10
N ALA A 16 40.64 -13.33 16.04
CA ALA A 16 39.42 -12.57 15.83
C ALA A 16 39.71 -11.34 14.94
N LYS A 17 38.96 -11.19 13.83
CA LYS A 17 38.65 -9.88 13.27
C LYS A 17 37.32 -9.87 12.49
N ALA A 18 36.36 -9.23 13.15
CA ALA A 18 35.19 -8.48 12.70
C ALA A 18 34.69 -8.54 11.24
N ALA A 19 33.36 -8.52 11.19
CA ALA A 19 32.48 -7.86 10.21
C ALA A 19 32.06 -8.64 8.96
N GLY A 20 30.77 -8.96 8.93
CA GLY A 20 30.09 -9.45 7.74
C GLY A 20 28.67 -9.89 8.04
N GLN A 21 27.85 -9.01 8.62
CA GLN A 21 26.41 -9.20 8.72
C GLN A 21 25.86 -9.32 7.29
N THR A 22 25.60 -10.54 6.82
CA THR A 22 24.85 -10.77 5.58
C THR A 22 23.42 -10.27 5.82
N SER A 23 23.18 -9.01 5.47
CA SER A 23 21.83 -8.48 5.40
C SER A 23 21.07 -9.28 4.35
N SER A 24 19.99 -9.93 4.76
CA SER A 24 19.11 -10.63 3.84
C SER A 24 18.49 -9.62 2.88
N LYS A 25 18.82 -9.71 1.59
CA LYS A 25 18.22 -8.91 0.50
C LYS A 25 16.83 -9.41 0.10
N ILE A 26 16.10 -10.04 1.03
CA ILE A 26 14.71 -10.46 0.78
C ILE A 26 13.84 -9.22 0.96
N HIS A 27 13.72 -8.43 -0.11
CA HIS A 27 12.69 -7.41 -0.19
C HIS A 27 11.35 -8.12 -0.36
N ALA A 28 10.58 -8.22 0.73
CA ALA A 28 9.21 -8.69 0.67
C ALA A 28 8.42 -7.78 -0.28
N PHE A 29 8.06 -8.31 -1.45
CA PHE A 29 7.25 -7.64 -2.49
C PHE A 29 5.85 -7.21 -1.99
N GLY A 30 5.50 -7.50 -0.73
CA GLY A 30 4.24 -7.10 -0.11
C GLY A 30 4.25 -5.70 0.55
N ALA A 31 5.40 -5.08 0.76
CA ALA A 31 5.45 -3.78 1.46
C ALA A 31 4.80 -2.63 0.68
N ALA A 32 4.72 -2.73 -0.65
CA ALA A 32 4.04 -1.75 -1.49
C ALA A 32 2.51 -1.86 -1.44
N ALA A 33 1.97 -3.02 -1.05
CA ALA A 33 0.52 -3.21 -0.88
C ALA A 33 0.02 -2.73 0.50
N ALA A 34 0.92 -2.59 1.48
CA ALA A 34 0.62 -2.05 2.82
C ALA A 34 0.79 -0.52 2.91
N ALA A 35 1.37 0.11 1.88
CA ALA A 35 1.38 1.56 1.78
C ALA A 35 -0.01 2.00 1.29
N GLY A 36 -0.87 2.42 2.23
CA GLY A 36 -2.11 3.12 1.92
C GLY A 36 -1.88 4.25 0.92
N PRO A 37 -2.94 4.72 0.22
CA PRO A 37 -2.81 5.68 -0.87
C PRO A 37 -1.96 6.88 -0.42
N GLN A 38 -0.79 7.05 -1.02
CA GLN A 38 0.13 8.15 -0.76
C GLN A 38 -0.67 9.45 -0.89
N GLN A 39 -0.87 10.17 0.23
CA GLN A 39 -1.56 11.45 0.23
C GLN A 39 -0.76 12.43 -0.63
N ARG A 40 -1.19 12.59 -1.89
CA ARG A 40 -0.68 13.64 -2.76
C ARG A 40 -0.92 14.97 -2.04
N LYS A 41 0.15 15.66 -1.68
CA LYS A 41 0.08 17.02 -1.15
C LYS A 41 -0.38 17.95 -2.28
N PHE A 42 -1.68 18.26 -2.29
CA PHE A 42 -2.24 19.25 -3.20
C PHE A 42 -1.85 20.65 -2.74
N THR A 43 -1.52 21.53 -3.69
CA THR A 43 -1.07 22.91 -3.42
C THR A 43 -2.19 23.86 -2.99
N ARG A 44 -3.45 23.57 -3.36
CA ARG A 44 -4.62 24.36 -2.95
C ARG A 44 -5.03 24.00 -1.52
N ALA A 45 -5.27 25.00 -0.68
CA ALA A 45 -5.83 24.81 0.65
C ALA A 45 -7.24 24.19 0.58
N LEU A 46 -7.60 23.42 1.61
CA LEU A 46 -8.97 22.96 1.79
C LEU A 46 -9.85 24.14 2.20
N ASN A 47 -11.07 24.17 1.70
CA ASN A 47 -12.04 25.21 2.02
C ASN A 47 -13.17 24.63 2.86
N LEU A 48 -13.33 25.10 4.10
CA LEU A 48 -14.32 24.62 5.08
C LEU A 48 -15.54 25.57 5.19
N THR A 49 -15.86 26.28 4.11
CA THR A 49 -16.90 27.32 4.10
C THR A 49 -18.27 26.81 3.66
N GLY A 50 -18.49 25.50 3.52
CA GLY A 50 -19.74 24.93 3.00
C GLY A 50 -19.94 25.02 1.48
N ALA A 51 -19.07 25.72 0.76
CA ALA A 51 -19.19 25.94 -0.68
C ALA A 51 -17.83 25.94 -1.39
N GLY A 52 -17.84 25.69 -2.71
CA GLY A 52 -16.63 25.70 -3.54
C GLY A 52 -15.70 24.54 -3.25
N ALA A 53 -16.00 23.37 -3.82
CA ALA A 53 -15.11 22.21 -3.73
C ALA A 53 -13.77 22.52 -4.40
N THR A 54 -12.69 22.15 -3.73
CA THR A 54 -11.32 22.47 -4.16
C THR A 54 -10.61 21.26 -4.72
N ARG A 55 -11.06 20.07 -4.30
CA ARG A 55 -10.50 18.77 -4.61
C ARG A 55 -11.61 17.79 -4.94
N VAL A 56 -11.22 16.73 -5.63
CA VAL A 56 -12.09 15.63 -6.00
C VAL A 56 -11.37 14.32 -5.73
N ARG A 57 -12.10 13.35 -5.20
CA ARG A 57 -11.64 11.98 -5.03
C ARG A 57 -12.66 11.03 -5.65
N VAL A 58 -12.17 10.07 -6.42
CA VAL A 58 -13.00 9.03 -7.03
C VAL A 58 -12.70 7.72 -6.34
N PHE A 59 -13.75 7.05 -5.91
CA PHE A 59 -13.75 5.69 -5.42
C PHE A 59 -14.45 4.83 -6.45
N HIS A 60 -13.97 3.61 -6.64
CA HIS A 60 -14.68 2.64 -7.46
C HIS A 60 -14.52 1.25 -6.86
N SER A 61 -15.55 0.43 -7.01
CA SER A 61 -15.50 -0.96 -6.58
C SER A 61 -16.31 -1.84 -7.54
N LYS A 62 -15.91 -3.11 -7.60
CA LYS A 62 -16.75 -4.14 -8.22
C LYS A 62 -18.07 -4.20 -7.48
N ILE A 63 -19.14 -4.55 -8.19
CA ILE A 63 -20.48 -4.69 -7.60
C ILE A 63 -20.61 -6.06 -6.93
N THR A 64 -19.85 -6.26 -5.87
CA THR A 64 -19.93 -7.41 -4.97
C THR A 64 -20.01 -6.90 -3.53
N VAL A 65 -20.67 -7.65 -2.65
CA VAL A 65 -20.90 -7.25 -1.25
C VAL A 65 -19.58 -6.90 -0.55
N ALA A 66 -18.61 -7.81 -0.59
CA ALA A 66 -17.31 -7.60 0.04
C ALA A 66 -16.53 -6.40 -0.53
N ALA A 67 -16.61 -6.14 -1.84
CA ALA A 67 -15.89 -5.02 -2.45
C ALA A 67 -16.55 -3.67 -2.11
N ILE A 68 -17.88 -3.66 -1.96
CA ILE A 68 -18.62 -2.47 -1.54
C ILE A 68 -18.36 -2.17 -0.06
N GLU A 69 -18.41 -3.18 0.82
CA GLU A 69 -18.07 -3.03 2.24
C GLU A 69 -16.66 -2.48 2.42
N HIS A 70 -15.68 -3.05 1.74
CA HIS A 70 -14.31 -2.54 1.77
C HIS A 70 -14.19 -1.10 1.24
N MET A 71 -14.95 -0.72 0.22
CA MET A 71 -14.98 0.66 -0.27
C MET A 71 -15.59 1.62 0.76
N ILE A 72 -16.62 1.20 1.50
CA ILE A 72 -17.23 1.97 2.58
C ILE A 72 -16.19 2.25 3.67
N ASP A 73 -15.44 1.23 4.09
CA ASP A 73 -14.38 1.38 5.09
C ASP A 73 -13.31 2.37 4.61
N GLN A 74 -12.86 2.24 3.36
CA GLN A 74 -11.88 3.16 2.77
C GLN A 74 -12.36 4.61 2.68
N ILE A 75 -13.66 4.82 2.41
CA ILE A 75 -14.24 6.17 2.38
C ILE A 75 -14.25 6.74 3.79
N ASN A 76 -14.74 6.00 4.79
CA ASN A 76 -14.81 6.48 6.18
C ASN A 76 -13.41 6.75 6.74
N GLU A 77 -12.46 5.84 6.57
CA GLU A 77 -11.06 6.04 6.99
C GLU A 77 -10.45 7.30 6.36
N TRP A 78 -10.76 7.55 5.08
CA TRP A 78 -10.32 8.77 4.42
C TRP A 78 -10.96 10.03 5.00
N LEU A 79 -12.26 10.00 5.29
CA LEU A 79 -12.98 11.13 5.88
C LEU A 79 -12.46 11.44 7.29
N ASP A 80 -12.17 10.41 8.09
CA ASP A 80 -11.66 10.54 9.45
C ASP A 80 -10.19 11.01 9.49
N GLY A 81 -9.43 10.74 8.44
CA GLY A 81 -8.00 11.07 8.36
C GLY A 81 -7.66 12.54 8.15
N GLY A 82 -8.63 13.45 7.99
CA GLY A 82 -8.33 14.88 7.83
C GLY A 82 -9.52 15.81 8.03
N GLU A 83 -9.24 17.09 8.28
CA GLU A 83 -10.25 18.16 8.32
C GLU A 83 -10.68 18.51 6.89
N LEU A 84 -11.59 17.72 6.35
CA LEU A 84 -12.20 17.94 5.04
C LEU A 84 -13.71 18.03 5.16
N GLU A 85 -14.31 18.83 4.29
CA GLU A 85 -15.76 19.01 4.23
C GLU A 85 -16.27 18.48 2.89
N VAL A 86 -17.16 17.48 2.94
CA VAL A 86 -17.78 16.93 1.73
C VAL A 86 -18.89 17.86 1.26
N LYS A 87 -18.76 18.38 0.04
CA LYS A 87 -19.71 19.34 -0.54
C LYS A 87 -20.69 18.70 -1.50
N TYR A 88 -20.21 17.71 -2.25
CA TYR A 88 -21.02 17.08 -3.28
C TYR A 88 -20.56 15.65 -3.55
N VAL A 89 -21.52 14.74 -3.74
CA VAL A 89 -21.27 13.33 -4.01
C VAL A 89 -22.08 12.89 -5.21
N ASN A 90 -21.40 12.29 -6.19
CA ASN A 90 -22.01 11.66 -7.35
C ASN A 90 -21.76 10.16 -7.34
N GLN A 91 -22.76 9.40 -7.77
CA GLN A 91 -22.65 7.96 -7.96
C GLN A 91 -23.11 7.59 -9.36
N VAL A 92 -22.37 6.69 -10.00
CA VAL A 92 -22.72 6.13 -11.30
C VAL A 92 -22.30 4.66 -11.34
N VAL A 93 -23.13 3.83 -11.96
CA VAL A 93 -22.73 2.47 -12.33
C VAL A 93 -22.20 2.52 -13.76
N GLY A 94 -20.95 2.13 -13.95
CA GLY A 94 -20.27 2.22 -15.24
C GLY A 94 -19.29 1.08 -15.46
N VAL A 95 -18.83 0.94 -16.70
CA VAL A 95 -17.78 -0.03 -17.04
C VAL A 95 -16.43 0.65 -16.89
N VAL A 96 -15.58 0.11 -16.04
CA VAL A 96 -14.19 0.57 -15.90
C VAL A 96 -13.32 -0.31 -16.79
N GLU A 97 -12.57 0.33 -17.69
CA GLU A 97 -11.64 -0.38 -18.57
C GLU A 97 -10.41 -0.86 -17.80
N GLY A 98 -10.13 -2.15 -17.93
CA GLY A 98 -8.95 -2.82 -17.38
C GLY A 98 -8.59 -4.00 -18.26
N LYS A 99 -7.96 -5.04 -17.69
CA LYS A 99 -7.69 -6.27 -18.47
C LYS A 99 -8.98 -6.95 -18.95
N LYS A 100 -10.04 -6.87 -18.15
CA LYS A 100 -11.40 -7.26 -18.52
C LYS A 100 -12.31 -6.08 -18.18
N PRO A 101 -13.17 -5.62 -19.09
CA PRO A 101 -14.16 -4.62 -18.78
C PRO A 101 -15.18 -5.21 -17.80
N GLU A 102 -15.37 -4.55 -16.66
CA GLU A 102 -16.26 -5.02 -15.61
C GLU A 102 -17.15 -3.86 -15.11
N PRO A 103 -18.42 -4.13 -14.76
CA PRO A 103 -19.27 -3.13 -14.15
C PRO A 103 -18.78 -2.81 -12.74
N ASN A 104 -18.63 -1.52 -12.47
CA ASN A 104 -18.21 -0.98 -11.18
C ASN A 104 -19.20 0.08 -10.72
N LEU A 105 -19.37 0.17 -9.40
CA LEU A 105 -19.94 1.34 -8.76
C LEU A 105 -18.82 2.38 -8.67
N ILE A 106 -19.06 3.58 -9.17
CA ILE A 106 -18.11 4.69 -9.18
C ILE A 106 -18.72 5.83 -8.37
N ILE A 107 -18.02 6.25 -7.32
CA ILE A 107 -18.43 7.34 -6.43
C ILE A 107 -17.41 8.47 -6.55
N THR A 108 -17.88 9.67 -6.88
CA THR A 108 -17.06 10.88 -6.97
C THR A 108 -17.43 11.82 -5.84
N VAL A 109 -16.46 12.12 -4.97
CA VAL A 109 -16.62 13.00 -3.81
C VAL A 109 -15.86 14.29 -4.05
N TRP A 110 -16.57 15.42 -3.98
CA TRP A 110 -16.04 16.76 -4.08
C TRP A 110 -15.95 17.39 -2.68
N TYR A 111 -14.76 17.90 -2.34
CA TYR A 111 -14.43 18.42 -1.01
C TYR A 111 -13.54 19.69 -1.09
#